data_AF-A0A6L2LLM3-F1
#
_entry.id   AF-A0A6L2LLM3-F1
#
_cell.length_a   1.000
_cell.length_b   1.000
_cell.length_c   1.000
_cell.angle_alpha   90.00
_cell.angle_beta   90.00
_cell.angle_gamma   90.00
#
_symmetry.space_group_name_H-M   'P 1'
#
loop_
_entity.id
_entity.type
_entity.pdbx_description
1 polymer ?
#
loop_
_entity_poly.entity_id
_entity_poly.type
_entity_poly.pdbx_seq_one_letter_code
_entity_poly.pdbx_strand_id
1 'polypeptide(L)'
;MDNDLQINHLHSRSHYPCPPRRLTERFAASVEKILSDDMRYYHFDFHKICGHVHFERLCILYDQMEDFLIKNRYYLMNDKGEKVETQIGIVRTNCIDCLDRTNVTQSMIGRKMLEIQLQRLGLFDADESISTHSNFDECFKILWADHGDDISIQYSGTPALKGDFVRVGKRTTKGILKDGWNALMRYYLNNFVDGTKQDSIDLVQGNYIVSLSRDLAPNLKKGGLETIAPFPVVLGLILMGFFFSLLSLIRVRNDYWQFPLSIFWATSSIATIKYVKANSRAFCNRPRLHKPTS
;
A
#
# COMPACT_ATOMS: atom_id res chain seq x y z
N MET A 1 -20.75 -21.53 10.71
CA MET A 1 -19.31 -21.60 10.43
C MET A 1 -19.17 -21.09 9.02
N ASP A 2 -18.51 -19.94 8.87
CA ASP A 2 -18.51 -19.20 7.61
C ASP A 2 -17.36 -19.74 6.76
N ASN A 3 -17.65 -20.19 5.54
CA ASN A 3 -16.63 -20.68 4.63
C ASN A 3 -15.66 -19.54 4.31
N ASP A 4 -14.36 -19.72 4.55
CA ASP A 4 -13.35 -18.67 4.36
C ASP A 4 -12.29 -19.12 3.35
N LEU A 5 -12.08 -18.32 2.32
CA LEU A 5 -10.98 -18.50 1.38
C LEU A 5 -9.94 -17.40 1.59
N GLN A 6 -8.77 -17.78 2.08
CA GLN A 6 -7.66 -16.85 2.28
C GLN A 6 -6.68 -16.91 1.12
N ILE A 7 -6.53 -15.79 0.42
CA ILE A 7 -5.58 -15.60 -0.67
C ILE A 7 -4.45 -14.71 -0.18
N ASN A 8 -3.21 -15.18 -0.30
CA ASN A 8 -2.04 -14.46 0.16
C ASN A 8 -1.09 -14.14 -1.00
N HIS A 9 -0.96 -12.85 -1.32
CA HIS A 9 -0.17 -12.34 -2.45
C HIS A 9 1.32 -12.09 -2.12
N LEU A 10 1.89 -12.90 -1.23
CA LEU A 10 3.20 -12.65 -0.64
C LEU A 10 4.34 -12.99 -1.60
N HIS A 11 5.42 -12.22 -1.49
CA HIS A 11 6.58 -12.32 -2.34
C HIS A 11 7.59 -13.34 -1.78
N SER A 12 7.85 -14.42 -2.51
CA SER A 12 8.98 -15.32 -2.25
C SER A 12 10.27 -14.75 -2.87
N ARG A 13 10.84 -13.68 -2.30
CA ARG A 13 12.16 -13.20 -2.73
C ARG A 13 13.25 -14.09 -2.14
N SER A 14 13.94 -14.87 -2.98
CA SER A 14 14.98 -15.84 -2.57
C SER A 14 16.34 -15.22 -2.18
N HIS A 15 16.49 -13.89 -2.14
CA HIS A 15 17.82 -13.24 -2.14
C HIS A 15 18.06 -12.14 -1.09
N TYR A 16 17.19 -11.97 -0.09
CA TYR A 16 17.49 -11.09 1.04
C TYR A 16 17.22 -11.78 2.39
N PRO A 17 18.14 -11.70 3.37
CA PRO A 17 17.86 -12.13 4.73
C PRO A 17 17.00 -11.04 5.39
N CYS A 18 15.66 -11.16 5.33
CA CYS A 18 14.78 -10.12 5.86
C CYS A 18 13.48 -10.70 6.50
N PRO A 19 12.89 -10.03 7.51
CA PRO A 19 11.72 -10.47 8.29
C PRO A 19 10.43 -10.89 7.54
N PRO A 20 10.09 -10.39 6.33
CA PRO A 20 8.81 -10.72 5.66
C PRO A 20 8.63 -12.22 5.38
N ARG A 21 9.73 -12.94 5.10
CA ARG A 21 9.70 -14.39 4.88
C ARG A 21 9.30 -15.14 6.15
N ARG A 22 9.82 -14.74 7.30
CA ARG A 22 9.47 -15.32 8.60
C ARG A 22 8.00 -15.08 8.95
N LEU A 23 7.45 -13.92 8.59
CA LEU A 23 6.04 -13.62 8.85
C LEU A 23 5.12 -14.42 7.93
N THR A 24 5.51 -14.56 6.65
CA THR A 24 4.82 -15.41 5.67
C THR A 24 4.80 -16.87 6.11
N GLU A 25 5.96 -17.42 6.46
CA GLU A 25 6.11 -18.81 6.91
C GLU A 25 5.35 -19.05 8.23
N ARG A 26 5.41 -18.10 9.17
CA ARG A 26 4.64 -18.18 10.43
C ARG A 26 3.15 -18.08 10.21
N PHE A 27 2.69 -17.22 9.30
CA PHE A 27 1.29 -17.11 8.96
C PHE A 27 0.79 -18.40 8.33
N ALA A 28 1.50 -18.91 7.31
CA ALA A 28 1.18 -20.19 6.68
C ALA A 28 1.13 -21.33 7.70
N ALA A 29 2.16 -21.48 8.54
CA ALA A 29 2.21 -22.51 9.58
C ALA A 29 1.15 -22.34 10.68
N SER A 30 0.60 -21.14 10.87
CA SER A 30 -0.49 -20.90 11.81
C SER A 30 -1.84 -21.23 11.19
N VAL A 31 -2.03 -20.87 9.91
CA VAL A 31 -3.22 -21.20 9.13
C VAL A 31 -3.33 -22.71 8.92
N GLU A 32 -2.22 -23.41 8.65
CA GLU A 32 -2.18 -24.87 8.55
C GLU A 32 -2.72 -25.59 9.80
N LYS A 33 -2.53 -25.01 10.98
CA LYS A 33 -3.06 -25.59 12.24
C LYS A 33 -4.56 -25.39 12.42
N ILE A 34 -5.14 -24.44 11.71
CA ILE A 34 -6.56 -24.04 11.82
C ILE A 34 -7.34 -24.50 10.58
N LEU A 35 -6.65 -25.04 9.56
CA LEU A 35 -7.26 -25.53 8.32
C LEU A 35 -8.31 -26.60 8.66
N SER A 36 -9.56 -26.25 8.39
CA SER A 36 -10.73 -27.11 8.46
C SER A 36 -11.33 -27.25 7.07
N ASP A 37 -12.31 -28.15 6.91
CA ASP A 37 -13.03 -28.30 5.63
C ASP A 37 -13.67 -26.99 5.13
N ASP A 38 -13.97 -26.06 6.05
CA ASP A 38 -14.59 -24.76 5.78
C ASP A 38 -13.58 -23.65 5.47
N MET A 39 -12.27 -23.86 5.68
CA MET A 39 -11.24 -22.83 5.46
C MET A 39 -10.18 -23.30 4.44
N ARG A 40 -10.09 -22.59 3.32
CA ARG A 40 -9.08 -22.84 2.27
C ARG A 40 -8.02 -21.75 2.26
N TYR A 41 -6.77 -22.13 2.02
CA TYR A 41 -5.64 -21.22 1.93
C TYR A 41 -4.92 -21.35 0.58
N TYR A 42 -4.82 -20.25 -0.16
CA TYR A 42 -4.06 -20.16 -1.39
C TYR A 42 -2.89 -19.18 -1.26
N HIS A 43 -1.69 -19.69 -1.52
CA HIS A 43 -0.51 -18.87 -1.69
C HIS A 43 -0.30 -18.55 -3.17
N PHE A 44 -0.37 -17.26 -3.54
CA PHE A 44 -0.25 -16.83 -4.93
C PHE A 44 0.87 -15.79 -5.09
N ASP A 45 1.99 -16.21 -5.71
CA ASP A 45 3.08 -15.28 -6.00
C ASP A 45 2.74 -14.41 -7.22
N PHE A 46 2.13 -13.27 -6.91
CA PHE A 46 1.69 -12.29 -7.89
C PHE A 46 2.83 -11.79 -8.80
N HIS A 47 4.04 -11.64 -8.27
CA HIS A 47 5.18 -11.17 -9.08
C HIS A 47 5.71 -12.25 -10.02
N LYS A 48 5.80 -13.50 -9.54
CA LYS A 48 6.24 -14.61 -10.38
C LYS A 48 5.24 -14.86 -11.52
N ILE A 49 3.95 -14.76 -11.22
CA ILE A 49 2.89 -15.13 -12.16
C ILE A 49 2.54 -13.96 -13.08
N CYS A 50 2.18 -12.80 -12.52
CA CYS A 50 1.71 -11.63 -13.29
C CYS A 50 2.86 -10.68 -13.70
N GLY A 51 4.05 -10.80 -13.09
CA GLY A 51 5.16 -9.89 -13.37
C GLY A 51 4.82 -8.44 -13.06
N HIS A 52 5.33 -7.53 -13.89
CA HIS A 52 5.06 -6.09 -13.77
C HIS A 52 3.88 -5.62 -14.63
N VAL A 53 3.39 -6.45 -15.57
CA VAL A 53 2.51 -6.00 -16.67
C VAL A 53 1.43 -7.03 -17.06
N HIS A 54 1.57 -8.33 -16.72
CA HIS A 54 0.71 -9.41 -17.23
C HIS A 54 -0.37 -9.82 -16.24
N PHE A 55 -1.27 -8.90 -15.94
CA PHE A 55 -2.38 -9.13 -15.02
C PHE A 55 -3.48 -10.03 -15.59
N GLU A 56 -3.48 -10.26 -16.91
CA GLU A 56 -4.33 -11.30 -17.55
C GLU A 56 -4.12 -12.68 -16.93
N ARG A 57 -2.94 -12.94 -16.35
CA ARG A 57 -2.62 -14.20 -15.67
C ARG A 57 -3.34 -14.35 -14.32
N LEU A 58 -4.09 -13.35 -13.86
CA LEU A 58 -5.02 -13.49 -12.74
C LEU A 58 -6.16 -14.45 -13.05
N CYS A 59 -6.46 -14.73 -14.33
CA CYS A 59 -7.41 -15.79 -14.68
C CYS A 59 -6.99 -17.14 -14.08
N ILE A 60 -5.68 -17.43 -14.00
CA ILE A 60 -5.18 -18.66 -13.36
C ILE A 60 -5.61 -18.75 -11.89
N LEU A 61 -5.59 -17.61 -11.18
CA LEU A 61 -6.02 -17.55 -9.79
C LEU A 61 -7.54 -17.67 -9.69
N TYR A 62 -8.28 -17.12 -10.64
CA TYR A 62 -9.72 -17.27 -10.73
C TYR A 62 -10.13 -18.73 -10.93
N ASP A 63 -9.53 -19.43 -11.89
CA ASP A 63 -9.83 -20.83 -12.21
C ASP A 63 -9.64 -21.75 -10.98
N GLN A 64 -8.73 -21.40 -10.06
CA GLN A 64 -8.51 -22.12 -8.81
C GLN A 64 -9.56 -21.85 -7.72
N MET A 65 -10.29 -20.74 -7.81
CA MET A 65 -11.28 -20.32 -6.80
C MET A 65 -12.72 -20.28 -7.31
N GLU A 66 -12.95 -20.45 -8.62
CA GLU A 66 -14.27 -20.39 -9.24
C GLU A 66 -15.28 -21.30 -8.52
N ASP A 67 -14.91 -22.56 -8.30
CA ASP A 67 -15.74 -23.52 -7.55
C ASP A 67 -16.11 -23.00 -6.14
N PHE A 68 -15.17 -22.33 -5.47
CA PHE A 68 -15.42 -21.74 -4.16
C PHE A 68 -16.40 -20.56 -4.28
N LEU A 69 -16.23 -19.67 -5.26
CA LEU A 69 -17.10 -18.52 -5.46
C LEU A 69 -18.54 -18.95 -5.77
N ILE A 70 -18.71 -19.90 -6.68
CA ILE A 70 -20.03 -20.43 -7.07
C ILE A 70 -20.69 -21.14 -5.87
N LYS A 71 -19.95 -21.99 -5.16
CA LYS A 71 -20.49 -22.72 -3.99
C LYS A 71 -20.92 -21.77 -2.87
N ASN A 72 -20.19 -20.66 -2.67
CA ASN A 72 -20.43 -19.72 -1.57
C ASN A 72 -21.44 -18.61 -1.88
N ARG A 73 -21.89 -18.53 -3.13
CA ARG A 73 -23.01 -17.70 -3.59
C ARG A 73 -22.81 -16.22 -3.29
N TYR A 74 -23.87 -15.46 -3.47
CA TYR A 74 -23.96 -14.04 -3.17
C TYR A 74 -25.34 -13.75 -2.58
N TYR A 75 -25.51 -12.56 -1.98
CA TYR A 75 -26.80 -12.14 -1.48
C TYR A 75 -27.73 -11.74 -2.63
N LEU A 76 -28.93 -12.32 -2.69
CA LEU A 76 -29.96 -11.97 -3.66
C LEU A 76 -31.31 -11.85 -2.97
N MET A 77 -32.03 -10.78 -3.28
CA MET A 77 -33.36 -10.50 -2.75
C MET A 77 -34.29 -10.23 -3.93
N ASN A 78 -35.52 -10.73 -3.85
CA ASN A 78 -36.53 -10.47 -4.88
C ASN A 78 -37.25 -9.13 -4.66
N ASP A 79 -38.10 -8.74 -5.61
CA ASP A 79 -38.88 -7.50 -5.57
C ASP A 79 -39.85 -7.43 -4.37
N LYS A 80 -40.17 -8.58 -3.76
CA LYS A 80 -41.01 -8.68 -2.56
C LYS A 80 -40.23 -8.54 -1.25
N GLY A 81 -38.91 -8.35 -1.33
CA GLY A 81 -38.02 -8.28 -0.16
C GLY A 81 -37.68 -9.65 0.44
N GLU A 82 -38.02 -10.74 -0.23
CA GLU A 82 -37.72 -12.10 0.24
C GLU A 82 -36.30 -12.48 -0.19
N LYS A 83 -35.56 -13.11 0.73
CA LYS A 83 -34.19 -13.59 0.47
C LYS A 83 -34.24 -14.82 -0.43
N VAL A 84 -33.71 -14.68 -1.64
CA VAL A 84 -33.60 -15.79 -2.61
C VAL A 84 -32.29 -16.54 -2.41
N GLU A 85 -31.20 -15.81 -2.14
CA GLU A 85 -29.90 -16.39 -1.83
C GLU A 85 -29.24 -15.66 -0.68
N THR A 86 -28.40 -16.38 0.06
CA THR A 86 -27.54 -15.82 1.10
C THR A 86 -26.10 -16.19 0.81
N GLN A 87 -25.20 -15.23 0.94
CA GLN A 87 -23.77 -15.47 0.88
C GLN A 87 -23.34 -16.28 2.11
N ILE A 88 -22.70 -17.43 1.88
CA ILE A 88 -22.29 -18.36 2.95
C ILE A 88 -20.77 -18.44 3.12
N GLY A 89 -20.01 -17.68 2.32
CA GLY A 89 -18.57 -17.62 2.45
C GLY A 89 -17.96 -16.33 1.95
N ILE A 90 -16.70 -16.11 2.33
CA ILE A 90 -15.96 -14.88 2.07
C ILE A 90 -14.59 -15.19 1.48
N VAL A 91 -14.06 -14.26 0.67
CA VAL A 91 -12.69 -14.30 0.20
C VAL A 91 -11.90 -13.19 0.88
N ARG A 92 -10.86 -13.57 1.62
CA ARG A 92 -9.93 -12.65 2.28
C ARG A 92 -8.64 -12.58 1.48
N THR A 93 -8.32 -11.39 0.97
CA THR A 93 -7.05 -11.16 0.28
C THR A 93 -6.07 -10.44 1.20
N ASN A 94 -4.87 -10.98 1.34
CA ASN A 94 -3.81 -10.43 2.17
C ASN A 94 -2.58 -10.14 1.30
N CYS A 95 -1.91 -9.01 1.58
CA CYS A 95 -0.61 -8.69 1.01
C CYS A 95 0.21 -7.86 2.00
N ILE A 96 1.42 -8.32 2.34
CA ILE A 96 2.33 -7.56 3.21
C ILE A 96 2.96 -6.36 2.48
N ASP A 97 3.04 -6.43 1.14
CA ASP A 97 3.85 -5.50 0.35
C ASP A 97 3.05 -4.30 -0.15
N CYS A 98 1.82 -4.50 -0.63
CA CYS A 98 1.04 -3.43 -1.23
C CYS A 98 -0.46 -3.71 -1.33
N LEU A 99 -1.24 -2.65 -1.10
CA LEU A 99 -2.69 -2.60 -1.35
C LEU A 99 -3.05 -2.83 -2.83
N ASP A 100 -2.18 -2.41 -3.76
CA ASP A 100 -2.48 -2.48 -5.19
C ASP A 100 -2.78 -3.92 -5.65
N ARG A 101 -2.08 -4.93 -5.10
CA ARG A 101 -2.28 -6.35 -5.48
C ARG A 101 -3.60 -6.92 -4.95
N THR A 102 -4.00 -6.52 -3.74
CA THR A 102 -5.28 -6.96 -3.17
C THR A 102 -6.44 -6.29 -3.90
N ASN A 103 -6.36 -4.99 -4.18
CA ASN A 103 -7.41 -4.27 -4.92
C ASN A 103 -7.63 -4.87 -6.32
N VAL A 104 -6.55 -5.20 -7.04
CA VAL A 104 -6.67 -5.82 -8.36
C VAL A 104 -7.32 -7.21 -8.28
N THR A 105 -6.95 -8.03 -7.29
CA THR A 105 -7.54 -9.37 -7.12
C THR A 105 -9.01 -9.28 -6.71
N GLN A 106 -9.35 -8.37 -5.79
CA GLN A 106 -10.73 -8.10 -5.39
C GLN A 106 -11.58 -7.57 -6.57
N SER A 107 -11.01 -6.69 -7.40
CA SER A 107 -11.67 -6.19 -8.61
C SER A 107 -11.97 -7.31 -9.61
N MET A 108 -11.04 -8.25 -9.80
CA MET A 108 -11.25 -9.43 -10.64
C MET A 108 -12.37 -10.32 -10.10
N ILE A 109 -12.36 -10.62 -8.79
CA ILE A 109 -13.42 -11.42 -8.15
C ILE A 109 -14.77 -10.73 -8.29
N GLY A 110 -14.83 -9.42 -7.99
CA GLY A 110 -16.04 -8.62 -8.12
C GLY A 110 -16.58 -8.60 -9.54
N ARG A 111 -15.70 -8.53 -10.54
CA ARG A 111 -16.07 -8.59 -11.97
C ARG A 111 -16.74 -9.91 -12.30
N LYS A 112 -16.12 -11.03 -11.93
CA LYS A 112 -16.63 -12.38 -12.22
C LYS A 112 -17.95 -12.66 -11.51
N MET A 113 -18.08 -12.24 -10.26
CA MET A 113 -19.36 -12.37 -9.54
C MET A 113 -20.45 -11.50 -10.15
N LEU A 114 -20.12 -10.31 -10.64
CA LEU A 114 -21.08 -9.43 -11.31
C LEU A 114 -21.52 -10.02 -12.66
N GLU A 115 -20.61 -10.62 -13.43
CA GLU A 115 -20.93 -11.37 -14.66
C GLU A 115 -21.95 -12.49 -14.38
N ILE A 116 -21.70 -13.32 -13.37
CA ILE A 116 -22.63 -14.39 -12.95
C ILE A 116 -24.00 -13.82 -12.55
N GLN A 117 -24.03 -12.68 -11.85
CA GLN A 117 -25.27 -12.01 -11.46
C GLN A 117 -26.06 -11.52 -12.67
N LEU A 118 -25.40 -10.87 -13.63
CA LEU A 118 -26.02 -10.34 -14.84
C LEU A 118 -26.56 -11.47 -15.73
N GLN A 119 -25.84 -12.59 -15.83
CA GLN A 119 -26.29 -13.80 -16.52
C GLN A 119 -27.55 -14.38 -15.86
N ARG A 120 -27.58 -14.48 -14.52
CA ARG A 120 -28.77 -14.97 -13.81
C ARG A 120 -29.98 -14.07 -13.99
N LEU A 121 -29.78 -12.77 -14.15
CA LEU A 121 -30.84 -11.80 -14.44
C LEU A 121 -31.29 -11.82 -15.91
N GLY A 122 -30.65 -12.62 -16.77
CA GLY A 122 -30.94 -12.66 -18.21
C GLY A 122 -30.51 -11.40 -18.95
N LEU A 123 -29.61 -10.61 -18.36
CA LEU A 123 -29.04 -9.42 -19.01
C LEU A 123 -27.84 -9.77 -19.88
N PHE A 124 -27.10 -10.82 -19.50
CA PHE A 124 -25.94 -11.34 -20.24
C PHE A 124 -26.21 -12.76 -20.73
N ASP A 125 -25.75 -13.07 -21.95
CA ASP A 125 -25.65 -14.46 -22.44
C ASP A 125 -24.52 -15.24 -21.73
N ALA A 126 -24.51 -16.56 -21.86
CA ALA A 126 -23.59 -17.44 -21.13
C ALA A 126 -22.09 -17.17 -21.44
N ASP A 127 -21.78 -16.72 -22.64
CA ASP A 127 -20.45 -16.36 -23.12
C ASP A 127 -20.17 -14.84 -23.10
N GLU A 128 -21.15 -14.06 -22.66
CA GLU A 128 -21.04 -12.62 -22.56
C GLU A 128 -20.28 -12.19 -21.29
N SER A 129 -19.45 -11.16 -21.42
CA SER A 129 -18.57 -10.68 -20.34
C SER A 129 -18.61 -9.17 -20.26
N ILE A 130 -18.20 -8.59 -19.13
CA ILE A 130 -18.20 -7.13 -18.99
C ILE A 130 -17.28 -6.47 -20.04
N SER A 131 -16.22 -7.18 -20.45
CA SER A 131 -15.29 -6.72 -21.48
C SER A 131 -15.89 -6.55 -22.88
N THR A 132 -17.02 -7.19 -23.21
CA THR A 132 -17.70 -6.96 -24.50
C THR A 132 -18.43 -5.62 -24.54
N HIS A 133 -18.73 -5.03 -23.37
CA HIS A 133 -19.44 -3.76 -23.21
C HIS A 133 -18.49 -2.63 -22.83
N SER A 134 -17.93 -1.93 -23.81
CA SER A 134 -16.88 -0.92 -23.58
C SER A 134 -17.22 0.14 -22.52
N ASN A 135 -18.42 0.71 -22.58
CA ASN A 135 -18.85 1.76 -21.65
C ASN A 135 -19.01 1.22 -20.22
N PHE A 136 -19.53 0.00 -20.09
CA PHE A 136 -19.72 -0.62 -18.78
C PHE A 136 -18.38 -1.06 -18.18
N ASP A 137 -17.49 -1.61 -19.00
CA ASP A 137 -16.13 -1.98 -18.62
C ASP A 137 -15.33 -0.76 -18.12
N GLU A 138 -15.44 0.38 -18.80
CA GLU A 138 -14.80 1.63 -18.39
C GLU A 138 -15.34 2.11 -17.04
N CYS A 139 -16.66 2.16 -16.85
CA CYS A 139 -17.27 2.53 -15.57
C CYS A 139 -16.81 1.60 -14.43
N PHE A 140 -16.76 0.29 -14.67
CA PHE A 140 -16.29 -0.68 -13.68
C PHE A 140 -14.82 -0.43 -13.30
N LYS A 141 -13.97 -0.19 -14.30
CA LYS A 141 -12.54 0.12 -14.10
C LYS A 141 -12.33 1.40 -13.30
N ILE A 142 -13.09 2.45 -13.61
CA ILE A 142 -13.02 3.73 -12.87
C ILE A 142 -13.43 3.53 -11.42
N LEU A 143 -14.57 2.85 -11.17
CA LEU A 143 -15.05 2.56 -9.82
C LEU A 143 -13.99 1.86 -8.95
N TRP A 144 -13.36 0.80 -9.47
CA TRP A 144 -12.34 0.06 -8.74
C TRP A 144 -11.02 0.80 -8.58
N ALA A 145 -10.70 1.71 -9.51
CA ALA A 145 -9.54 2.57 -9.38
C ALA A 145 -9.74 3.62 -8.29
N ASP A 146 -10.92 4.23 -8.23
CA ASP A 146 -11.27 5.24 -7.22
C ASP A 146 -11.37 4.61 -5.83
N HIS A 147 -12.00 3.42 -5.73
CA HIS A 147 -11.99 2.60 -4.52
C HIS A 147 -10.56 2.31 -4.01
N GLY A 148 -9.67 1.92 -4.92
CA GLY A 148 -8.26 1.69 -4.57
C GLY A 148 -7.54 2.96 -4.09
N ASP A 149 -7.80 4.10 -4.73
CA ASP A 149 -7.25 5.39 -4.35
C ASP A 149 -7.73 5.82 -2.95
N ASP A 150 -9.01 5.69 -2.65
CA ASP A 150 -9.60 6.07 -1.35
C ASP A 150 -9.03 5.24 -0.20
N ILE A 151 -8.94 3.91 -0.37
CA ILE A 151 -8.32 3.04 0.65
C ILE A 151 -6.84 3.39 0.81
N SER A 152 -6.13 3.67 -0.27
CA SER A 152 -4.73 4.06 -0.22
C SER A 152 -4.52 5.37 0.54
N ILE A 153 -5.41 6.35 0.36
CA ILE A 153 -5.36 7.61 1.09
C ILE A 153 -5.54 7.37 2.58
N GLN A 154 -6.48 6.50 2.98
CA GLN A 154 -6.65 6.16 4.40
C GLN A 154 -5.42 5.44 4.98
N TYR A 155 -4.84 4.52 4.21
CA TYR A 155 -3.70 3.72 4.66
C TYR A 155 -2.40 4.52 4.72
N SER A 156 -2.05 5.25 3.65
CA SER A 156 -0.74 5.91 3.51
C SER A 156 -0.79 7.41 3.25
N GLY A 157 -1.97 8.03 3.27
CA GLY A 157 -2.17 9.46 3.01
C GLY A 157 -1.94 9.89 1.55
N THR A 158 -1.84 8.93 0.62
CA THR A 158 -1.69 9.21 -0.83
C THR A 158 -2.59 8.28 -1.63
N PRO A 159 -3.05 8.69 -2.83
CA PRO A 159 -3.72 7.80 -3.78
C PRO A 159 -2.88 6.54 -4.08
N ALA A 160 -3.52 5.51 -4.62
CA ALA A 160 -2.87 4.25 -4.93
C ALA A 160 -1.79 4.47 -5.99
N LEU A 161 -0.73 3.66 -5.89
CA LEU A 161 0.25 3.64 -6.96
C LEU A 161 -0.29 2.77 -8.09
N LYS A 162 0.08 3.10 -9.32
CA LYS A 162 -0.35 2.37 -10.52
C LYS A 162 -1.86 2.39 -10.75
N GLY A 163 -2.60 3.38 -10.26
CA GLY A 163 -4.05 3.50 -10.49
C GLY A 163 -4.43 3.50 -11.97
N ASP A 164 -3.54 3.98 -12.86
CA ASP A 164 -3.76 3.95 -14.32
C ASP A 164 -3.87 2.53 -14.88
N PHE A 165 -3.29 1.55 -14.19
CA PHE A 165 -3.42 0.16 -14.57
C PHE A 165 -4.86 -0.33 -14.40
N VAL A 166 -5.53 0.04 -13.30
CA VAL A 166 -6.93 -0.32 -13.09
C VAL A 166 -7.82 0.45 -14.07
N ARG A 167 -7.53 1.73 -14.31
CA ARG A 167 -8.32 2.60 -15.21
C ARG A 167 -8.21 2.23 -16.68
N VAL A 168 -7.02 1.95 -17.17
CA VAL A 168 -6.73 1.83 -18.63
C VAL A 168 -6.24 0.42 -19.00
N GLY A 169 -5.88 -0.43 -18.05
CA GLY A 169 -5.28 -1.74 -18.30
C GLY A 169 -3.81 -1.68 -18.79
N LYS A 170 -3.25 -0.48 -18.96
CA LYS A 170 -1.87 -0.24 -19.41
C LYS A 170 -1.25 0.94 -18.67
N ARG A 171 0.08 0.97 -18.60
CA ARG A 171 0.84 2.02 -17.89
C ARG A 171 1.07 3.22 -18.81
N THR A 172 0.63 4.41 -18.38
CA THR A 172 0.79 5.67 -19.14
C THR A 172 1.98 6.48 -18.63
N THR A 173 2.58 7.30 -19.49
CA THR A 173 3.74 8.16 -19.12
C THR A 173 3.37 9.22 -18.09
N LYS A 174 2.18 9.84 -18.22
CA LYS A 174 1.60 10.74 -17.21
C LYS A 174 1.42 10.02 -15.87
N GLY A 175 0.94 8.78 -15.93
CA GLY A 175 0.81 7.88 -14.79
C GLY A 175 2.10 7.64 -14.02
N ILE A 176 3.20 7.37 -14.75
CA ILE A 176 4.52 7.16 -14.15
C ILE A 176 5.00 8.39 -13.37
N LEU A 177 4.78 9.60 -13.89
CA LEU A 177 5.15 10.85 -13.21
C LEU A 177 4.30 11.05 -11.93
N LYS A 178 2.98 10.83 -12.02
CA LYS A 178 2.08 10.91 -10.87
C LYS A 178 2.45 9.88 -9.79
N ASP A 179 2.75 8.66 -10.19
CA ASP A 179 3.26 7.60 -9.30
C ASP A 179 4.55 8.02 -8.59
N GLY A 180 5.47 8.67 -9.30
CA GLY A 180 6.71 9.20 -8.73
C GLY A 180 6.45 10.24 -7.64
N TRP A 181 5.53 11.18 -7.90
CA TRP A 181 5.12 12.18 -6.91
C TRP A 181 4.45 11.54 -5.68
N ASN A 182 3.51 10.62 -5.91
CA ASN A 182 2.83 9.89 -4.84
C ASN A 182 3.82 9.06 -4.01
N ALA A 183 4.83 8.45 -4.62
CA ALA A 183 5.87 7.70 -3.92
C ALA A 183 6.73 8.60 -3.01
N LEU A 184 7.09 9.80 -3.48
CA LEU A 184 7.81 10.80 -2.67
C LEU A 184 6.95 11.29 -1.49
N MET A 185 5.68 11.59 -1.75
CA MET A 185 4.74 11.99 -0.70
C MET A 185 4.54 10.88 0.33
N ARG A 186 4.34 9.63 -0.12
CA ARG A 186 4.21 8.46 0.75
C ARG A 186 5.48 8.23 1.58
N TYR A 187 6.66 8.41 0.99
CA TYR A 187 7.93 8.35 1.75
C TYR A 187 7.96 9.41 2.85
N TYR A 188 7.55 10.64 2.56
CA TYR A 188 7.50 11.71 3.55
C TYR A 188 6.50 11.39 4.67
N LEU A 189 5.26 11.04 4.33
CA LEU A 189 4.21 10.77 5.31
C LEU A 189 4.57 9.60 6.22
N ASN A 190 5.04 8.48 5.65
CA ASN A 190 5.40 7.28 6.39
C ASN A 190 6.57 7.51 7.36
N ASN A 191 7.52 8.39 7.00
CA ASN A 191 8.70 8.62 7.85
C ASN A 191 8.49 9.76 8.85
N PHE A 192 7.70 10.78 8.54
CA PHE A 192 7.66 12.04 9.31
C PHE A 192 6.29 12.36 9.93
N VAL A 193 5.22 11.71 9.52
CA VAL A 193 3.85 11.98 10.03
C VAL A 193 3.26 10.74 10.72
N ASP A 194 3.65 9.54 10.28
CA ASP A 194 3.02 8.29 10.67
C ASP A 194 3.04 7.99 12.18
N GLY A 195 4.11 8.36 12.90
CA GLY A 195 4.19 8.16 14.35
C GLY A 195 3.02 8.81 15.11
N THR A 196 2.63 10.03 14.73
CA THR A 196 1.49 10.74 15.33
C THR A 196 0.14 10.13 14.92
N LYS A 197 0.06 9.62 13.69
CA LYS A 197 -1.12 8.88 13.21
C LYS A 197 -1.33 7.61 14.05
N GLN A 198 -0.27 6.84 14.28
CA GLN A 198 -0.33 5.63 15.10
C GLN A 198 -0.70 5.95 16.55
N ASP A 199 -0.11 6.99 17.15
CA ASP A 199 -0.46 7.42 18.51
C ASP A 199 -1.96 7.77 18.63
N SER A 200 -2.52 8.43 17.60
CA SER A 200 -3.95 8.72 17.55
C SER A 200 -4.81 7.45 17.46
N ILE A 201 -4.38 6.48 16.66
CA ILE A 201 -5.05 5.18 16.53
C ILE A 201 -5.03 4.44 17.86
N ASP A 202 -3.87 4.39 18.53
CA ASP A 202 -3.71 3.70 19.82
C ASP A 202 -4.58 4.31 20.93
N LEU A 203 -4.75 5.64 20.94
CA LEU A 203 -5.66 6.32 21.85
C LEU A 203 -7.13 5.95 21.59
N VAL A 204 -7.56 6.00 20.32
CA VAL A 204 -8.97 5.72 19.95
C VAL A 204 -9.32 4.24 20.14
N GLN A 205 -8.39 3.33 19.88
CA GLN A 205 -8.58 1.90 20.09
C GLN A 205 -8.49 1.48 21.56
N GLY A 206 -8.07 2.38 22.46
CA GLY A 206 -7.89 2.08 23.88
C GLY A 206 -6.63 1.28 24.20
N ASN A 207 -5.69 1.18 23.25
CA ASN A 207 -4.36 0.57 23.48
C ASN A 207 -3.50 1.41 24.44
N TYR A 208 -3.86 2.68 24.64
CA TYR A 208 -3.26 3.57 25.65
C TYR A 208 -4.34 4.26 26.48
N ILE A 209 -4.32 4.02 27.80
CA ILE A 209 -5.24 4.69 28.74
C ILE A 209 -4.53 5.90 29.32
N VAL A 210 -5.07 7.10 29.06
CA VAL A 210 -4.58 8.32 29.68
C VAL A 210 -4.96 8.29 31.17
N SER A 211 -3.99 8.00 32.04
CA SER A 211 -4.19 8.14 33.48
C SER A 211 -4.37 9.64 33.80
N LEU A 212 -5.61 10.07 34.01
CA LEU A 212 -5.97 11.39 34.53
C LEU A 212 -5.59 11.49 36.01
N SER A 213 -4.29 11.38 36.32
CA SER A 213 -3.80 11.83 37.62
C SER A 213 -3.71 13.35 37.55
N ARG A 214 -4.59 14.04 38.29
CA ARG A 214 -4.75 15.50 38.32
C ARG A 214 -3.48 16.28 38.69
N ASP A 215 -2.43 15.59 39.15
CA ASP A 215 -1.17 16.18 39.59
C ASP A 215 0.01 16.02 38.61
N LEU A 216 -0.22 15.42 37.43
CA LEU A 216 0.75 15.52 36.33
C LEU A 216 0.29 16.62 35.37
N ALA A 217 0.78 17.85 35.60
CA ALA A 217 1.15 18.66 34.45
C ALA A 217 1.97 17.73 33.53
N PRO A 218 1.64 17.59 32.24
CA PRO A 218 2.43 16.72 31.39
C PRO A 218 3.86 17.23 31.50
N ASN A 219 4.72 16.44 32.13
CA ASN A 219 6.13 16.47 31.84
C ASN A 219 6.21 15.99 30.39
N LEU A 220 5.83 16.87 29.46
CA LEU A 220 6.43 16.94 28.15
C LEU A 220 7.89 17.08 28.52
N LYS A 221 8.59 15.95 28.63
CA LYS A 221 10.04 15.95 28.61
C LYS A 221 10.34 16.77 27.37
N LYS A 222 10.75 18.03 27.58
CA LYS A 222 11.33 18.88 26.55
C LYS A 222 12.48 18.03 26.06
N GLY A 223 12.25 17.28 24.99
CA GLY A 223 13.21 16.33 24.46
C GLY A 223 14.45 17.13 24.14
N GLY A 224 15.46 16.99 24.99
CA GLY A 224 16.70 17.73 24.85
C GLY A 224 17.29 17.39 23.50
N LEU A 225 17.67 18.40 22.71
CA LEU A 225 18.37 18.24 21.43
C LEU A 225 17.76 17.21 20.43
N GLU A 226 16.51 16.77 20.63
CA GLU A 226 15.83 15.75 19.81
C GLU A 226 14.82 16.35 18.82
N THR A 227 14.69 17.68 18.79
CA THR A 227 14.29 18.38 17.56
C THR A 227 15.51 18.52 16.67
N ILE A 228 16.16 17.41 16.33
CA ILE A 228 17.14 17.40 15.25
C ILE A 228 16.38 17.96 14.05
N ALA A 229 16.89 19.05 13.48
CA ALA A 229 16.15 19.97 12.62
C ALA A 229 15.07 19.27 11.77
N PRO A 230 13.82 19.77 11.77
CA PRO A 230 12.73 19.12 11.06
C PRO A 230 13.18 18.82 9.65
N PHE A 231 12.93 17.61 9.15
CA PHE A 231 13.43 17.13 7.85
C PHE A 231 13.39 18.17 6.70
N PRO A 232 12.34 19.03 6.57
CA PRO A 232 12.33 20.13 5.60
C PRO A 232 13.53 21.09 5.69
N VAL A 233 14.03 21.39 6.89
CA VAL A 233 15.20 22.25 7.11
C VAL A 233 16.46 21.54 6.61
N VAL A 234 16.62 20.26 6.94
CA VAL A 234 17.78 19.46 6.50
C VAL A 234 17.78 19.28 4.98
N LEU A 235 16.61 19.00 4.40
CA LEU A 235 16.42 18.93 2.95
C LEU A 235 16.75 20.29 2.30
N GLY A 236 16.29 21.40 2.89
CA GLY A 236 16.61 22.76 2.44
C GLY A 236 18.11 23.05 2.44
N LEU A 237 18.83 22.66 3.50
CA LEU A 237 20.29 22.81 3.58
C LEU A 237 21.02 22.01 2.50
N ILE A 238 20.58 20.78 2.23
CA ILE A 238 21.15 19.93 1.17
C ILE A 238 20.91 20.56 -0.21
N LEU A 239 19.68 20.99 -0.50
CA LEU A 239 19.32 21.63 -1.76
C LEU A 239 20.09 22.94 -1.98
N MET A 240 20.22 23.75 -0.92
CA MET A 240 21.00 24.98 -0.94
C MET A 240 22.47 24.70 -1.24
N GLY A 241 23.07 23.69 -0.61
CA GLY A 241 24.45 23.29 -0.88
C GLY A 241 24.65 22.79 -2.31
N PHE A 242 23.72 22.00 -2.87
CA PHE A 242 23.76 21.61 -4.28
C PHE A 242 23.61 22.79 -5.23
N PHE A 243 22.69 23.71 -4.93
CA PHE A 243 22.47 24.92 -5.71
C PHE A 243 23.73 25.80 -5.76
N PHE A 244 24.36 26.05 -4.61
CA PHE A 244 25.62 26.80 -4.56
C PHE A 244 26.78 26.07 -5.23
N SER A 245 26.85 24.74 -5.11
CA SER A 245 27.85 23.94 -5.83
C SER A 245 27.69 24.08 -7.36
N LEU A 246 26.45 24.03 -7.88
CA LEU A 246 26.16 24.17 -9.30
C LEU A 246 26.44 25.60 -9.80
N LEU A 247 26.01 26.62 -9.08
CA LEU A 247 26.30 28.02 -9.43
C LEU A 247 27.80 28.29 -9.44
N SER A 248 28.52 27.74 -8.48
CA SER A 248 29.96 27.87 -8.38
C SER A 248 30.66 27.18 -9.56
N LEU A 249 30.22 25.97 -9.96
CA LEU A 249 30.71 25.27 -11.18
C LEU A 249 30.51 26.09 -12.45
N ILE A 250 29.33 26.69 -12.64
CA ILE A 250 29.04 27.50 -13.83
C ILE A 250 29.97 28.72 -13.91
N ARG A 251 30.40 29.26 -12.76
CA ARG A 251 31.30 30.43 -12.67
C ARG A 251 32.79 30.09 -12.78
N VAL A 252 33.19 28.81 -12.69
CA VAL A 252 34.60 28.37 -12.81
C VAL A 252 35.23 28.84 -14.11
N ARG A 253 34.46 28.93 -15.20
CA ARG A 253 34.97 29.40 -16.50
C ARG A 253 35.49 30.84 -16.46
N ASN A 254 34.94 31.68 -15.57
CA ASN A 254 35.31 33.10 -15.45
C ASN A 254 36.27 33.35 -14.28
N ASP A 255 36.19 32.55 -13.22
CA ASP A 255 37.01 32.69 -12.02
C ASP A 255 37.38 31.30 -11.47
N TYR A 256 38.67 30.96 -11.56
CA TYR A 256 39.20 29.69 -11.09
C TYR A 256 39.08 29.50 -9.57
N TRP A 257 38.95 30.58 -8.78
CA TRP A 257 38.71 30.49 -7.33
C TRP A 257 37.34 29.89 -6.98
N GLN A 258 36.40 29.82 -7.93
CA GLN A 258 35.11 29.19 -7.72
C GLN A 258 35.20 27.66 -7.69
N PHE A 259 36.25 27.05 -8.25
CA PHE A 259 36.40 25.60 -8.24
C PHE A 259 36.51 24.98 -6.82
N PRO A 260 37.38 25.47 -5.91
CA PRO A 260 37.43 24.96 -4.53
C PRO A 260 36.15 25.22 -3.74
N LEU A 261 35.47 26.35 -3.98
CA LEU A 261 34.17 26.67 -3.36
C LEU A 261 33.09 25.65 -3.75
N SER A 262 33.03 25.24 -5.02
CA SER A 262 32.11 24.21 -5.47
C SER A 262 32.35 22.86 -4.75
N ILE A 263 33.63 22.46 -4.61
CA ILE A 263 34.01 21.24 -3.90
C ILE A 263 33.61 21.33 -2.43
N PHE A 264 33.82 22.46 -1.78
CA PHE A 264 33.39 22.69 -0.40
C PHE A 264 31.88 22.49 -0.23
N TRP A 265 31.06 23.11 -1.08
CA TRP A 265 29.60 22.96 -1.01
C TRP A 265 29.14 21.52 -1.30
N ALA A 266 29.76 20.85 -2.28
CA ALA A 266 29.45 19.45 -2.60
C ALA A 266 29.80 18.51 -1.45
N THR A 267 30.99 18.66 -0.85
CA THR A 267 31.44 17.83 0.28
C THR A 267 30.59 18.06 1.54
N SER A 268 30.20 19.30 1.82
CA SER A 268 29.28 19.64 2.93
C SER A 268 27.89 19.02 2.74
N SER A 269 27.32 19.08 1.53
CA SER A 269 26.05 18.40 1.21
C SER A 269 26.16 16.88 1.37
N ILE A 270 27.24 16.26 0.89
CA ILE A 270 27.46 14.80 1.03
C ILE A 270 27.64 14.41 2.50
N ALA A 271 28.38 15.19 3.29
CA ALA A 271 28.57 14.96 4.71
C ALA A 271 27.22 15.03 5.46
N THR A 272 26.39 16.01 5.13
CA THR A 272 25.04 16.16 5.69
C THR A 272 24.16 14.95 5.33
N ILE A 273 24.17 14.50 4.07
CA ILE A 273 23.44 13.29 3.65
C ILE A 273 23.91 12.06 4.44
N LYS A 274 25.23 11.87 4.58
CA LYS A 274 25.79 10.74 5.35
C LYS A 274 25.36 10.80 6.81
N TYR A 275 25.40 11.98 7.42
CA TYR A 275 24.96 12.20 8.80
C TYR A 275 23.48 11.87 9.00
N VAL A 276 22.62 12.35 8.10
CA VAL A 276 21.18 12.07 8.12
C VAL A 276 20.91 10.59 7.94
N LYS A 277 21.62 9.92 7.03
CA LYS A 277 21.46 8.48 6.79
C LYS A 277 21.86 7.67 8.02
N ALA A 278 22.98 8.03 8.66
CA ALA A 278 23.46 7.38 9.89
C ALA A 278 22.48 7.56 11.07
N ASN A 279 21.86 8.73 11.18
CA ASN A 279 20.94 9.08 12.26
C ASN A 279 19.46 9.02 11.85
N SER A 280 19.14 8.36 10.74
CA SER A 280 17.81 8.38 10.10
C SER A 280 16.67 8.05 11.07
N ARG A 281 16.91 7.11 12.00
CA ARG A 281 15.95 6.71 13.03
C ARG A 281 15.52 7.85 13.97
N ALA A 282 16.40 8.81 14.22
CA ALA A 282 16.12 9.95 15.10
C ALA A 282 15.36 11.08 14.37
N PHE A 283 15.42 11.11 13.04
CA PHE A 283 14.67 12.06 12.21
C PHE A 283 13.24 11.57 11.90
N CYS A 284 12.98 10.27 11.99
CA CYS A 284 11.66 9.71 11.74
C CYS A 284 10.71 9.99 12.93
N ASN A 285 9.48 10.37 12.61
CA ASN A 285 8.39 10.46 13.59
C ASN A 285 7.94 9.05 13.97
N ARG A 286 8.27 8.63 15.20
CA ARG A 286 7.91 7.32 15.74
C ARG A 286 6.75 7.43 16.73
N PRO A 287 5.91 6.39 16.85
CA PRO A 287 4.88 6.33 17.89
C PRO A 287 5.50 6.50 19.27
N ARG A 288 4.91 7.35 20.10
CA ARG A 288 5.40 7.72 21.43
C ARG A 288 4.65 6.99 22.53
N LEU A 289 3.39 6.63 22.31
CA LEU A 289 2.49 6.08 23.32
C LEU A 289 2.69 4.58 23.55
N HIS A 290 2.73 3.81 22.46
CA HIS A 290 2.99 2.38 22.51
C HIS A 290 4.30 2.04 21.79
N LYS A 291 5.38 1.86 22.55
CA LYS A 291 6.68 1.45 21.97
C LYS A 291 6.64 -0.05 21.70
N PRO A 292 6.86 -0.52 20.45
CA PRO A 292 6.96 -1.94 20.19
C PRO A 292 8.13 -2.53 21.00
N THR A 293 7.86 -3.58 21.77
CA THR A 293 8.89 -4.39 22.42
C THR A 293 9.75 -5.00 21.32
N SER A 294 11.03 -4.60 21.29
CA SER A 294 12.03 -5.07 20.33
C SER A 294 12.31 -6.56 20.45
#